data_AF-A0A2A3CDP4-F1
#
_entry.id   AF-A0A2A3CDP4-F1
#
_cell.length_a   1.000
_cell.length_b   1.000
_cell.length_c   1.000
_cell.angle_alpha   90.00
_cell.angle_beta   90.00
_cell.angle_gamma   90.00
#
_symmetry.space_group_name_H-M   'P 1'
#
loop_
_entity.id
_entity.type
_entity.pdbx_description
1 polymer ?
#
loop_
_entity_poly.entity_id
_entity_poly.type
_entity_poly.pdbx_seq_one_letter_code
_entity_poly.pdbx_strand_id
1 'polypeptide(L)' 'MSKKKVIAVKDWTCAMSDELGRVALVVNPTDGEPIMVLMTIFQAAKMGRELQSPGRAQLSTL' A
#
# COMPACT_ATOMS: atom_id res chain seq x y z
N MET A 1 8.51 12.87 15.38
CA MET A 1 7.55 12.40 14.35
C MET A 1 8.30 11.51 13.39
N SER A 2 7.97 10.22 13.31
CA SER A 2 8.63 9.30 12.37
C SER A 2 8.41 9.84 10.95
N LYS A 3 9.50 10.13 10.21
CA LYS A 3 9.39 10.62 8.83
C LYS A 3 8.61 9.57 8.04
N LYS A 4 7.43 9.94 7.52
CA LYS A 4 6.65 9.05 6.65
C LYS A 4 7.53 8.73 5.43
N LYS A 5 7.98 7.48 5.32
CA LYS A 5 8.75 7.01 4.17
C LYS A 5 7.79 6.88 2.99
N VAL A 6 8.05 7.62 1.93
CA VAL A 6 7.28 7.54 0.69
C VAL A 6 8.04 6.61 -0.26
N ILE A 7 7.35 5.64 -0.84
CA ILE A 7 7.92 4.72 -1.82
C ILE A 7 7.32 5.02 -3.20
N ALA A 8 8.16 4.95 -4.24
CA ALA A 8 7.68 4.95 -5.61
C ALA A 8 7.16 3.55 -5.95
N VAL A 9 5.95 3.47 -6.48
CA VAL A 9 5.25 2.22 -6.79
C VAL A 9 5.09 2.10 -8.30
N LYS A 10 5.50 0.97 -8.87
CA LYS A 10 5.28 0.64 -10.28
C LYS A 10 3.85 0.18 -10.49
N ASP A 11 3.42 -0.80 -9.70
CA ASP A 11 2.06 -1.33 -9.68
C ASP A 11 1.76 -1.99 -8.33
N TRP A 12 0.50 -2.37 -8.14
CA TRP A 12 0.05 -3.11 -6.96
C TRP A 12 -1.10 -4.04 -7.32
N THR A 13 -1.22 -5.14 -6.57
CA THR A 13 -2.31 -6.11 -6.69
C THR A 13 -2.98 -6.29 -5.34
N CYS A 14 -4.31 -6.39 -5.32
CA CYS A 14 -5.09 -6.55 -4.10
C CYS A 14 -6.14 -7.65 -4.28
N ALA A 15 -6.17 -8.61 -3.36
CA ALA A 15 -7.11 -9.73 -3.38
C ALA A 15 -7.53 -10.12 -1.95
N MET A 16 -8.71 -10.69 -1.81
CA MET A 16 -9.10 -11.37 -0.57
C MET A 16 -8.44 -12.74 -0.53
N SER A 17 -7.74 -13.06 0.55
CA SER A 17 -7.24 -14.40 0.83
C SER A 17 -8.29 -15.18 1.61
N ASP A 18 -8.78 -16.27 1.01
CA ASP A 18 -9.74 -17.16 1.65
C ASP A 18 -9.12 -17.93 2.82
N GLU A 19 -7.83 -18.26 2.73
CA GLU A 19 -7.08 -18.94 3.80
C GLU A 19 -6.85 -18.03 5.00
N LEU A 20 -6.44 -16.78 4.78
CA LEU A 20 -6.09 -15.86 5.86
C LEU A 20 -7.29 -15.07 6.38
N GLY A 21 -8.41 -15.03 5.64
CA GLY A 21 -9.55 -14.17 5.95
C GLY A 21 -9.19 -12.68 5.95
N ARG A 22 -8.18 -12.30 5.15
CA ARG A 22 -7.62 -10.95 5.06
C ARG A 22 -7.47 -10.52 3.61
N VAL A 23 -7.45 -9.21 3.40
CA VAL A 23 -7.05 -8.64 2.11
C VAL A 23 -5.52 -8.66 2.04
N ALA A 24 -4.97 -9.31 1.03
CA ALA A 24 -3.57 -9.27 0.69
C ALA A 24 -3.34 -8.19 -0.37
N LEU A 25 -2.48 -7.23 -0.03
CA LEU A 25 -1.98 -6.20 -0.94
C LEU A 25 -0.51 -6.48 -1.21
N VAL A 26 -0.18 -6.70 -2.48
CA VAL A 26 1.20 -6.80 -2.96
C VAL A 26 1.54 -5.50 -3.66
N VAL A 27 2.50 -4.75 -3.12
CA VAL A 27 3.01 -3.50 -3.70
C VAL A 27 4.34 -3.80 -4.37
N ASN A 28 4.43 -3.54 -5.67
CA ASN A 28 5.67 -3.68 -6.43
C ASN A 28 6.33 -2.30 -6.55
N PRO A 29 7.40 -2.02 -5.76
CA PRO A 29 8.07 -0.74 -5.81
C PRO A 29 8.81 -0.57 -7.15
N THR A 30 9.18 0.67 -7.49
CA THR A 30 10.04 0.95 -8.64
C THR A 30 11.44 0.36 -8.46
N ASP A 31 11.90 0.24 -7.22
CA ASP A 31 13.19 -0.32 -6.83
C ASP A 31 13.05 -1.15 -5.54
N GLY A 32 13.77 -2.27 -5.46
CA GLY A 32 13.73 -3.22 -4.35
C GLY A 32 12.67 -4.31 -4.45
N GLU A 33 12.51 -5.04 -3.34
CA GLU A 33 11.65 -6.23 -3.26
C GLU A 33 10.16 -5.88 -3.09
N PRO A 34 9.24 -6.73 -3.61
CA PRO A 34 7.81 -6.59 -3.37
C PRO A 34 7.45 -6.57 -1.88
N ILE A 35 6.49 -5.72 -1.52
CA ILE A 35 6.01 -5.58 -0.15
C ILE A 35 4.62 -6.20 -0.05
N MET A 36 4.48 -7.21 0.83
CA MET A 36 3.19 -7.80 1.16
C MET A 36 2.60 -7.14 2.41
N VAL A 37 1.37 -6.65 2.30
CA VAL A 37 0.61 -6.06 3.40
C VAL A 37 -0.68 -6.86 3.56
N LEU A 38 -0.91 -7.38 4.77
CA LEU A 38 -2.19 -7.98 5.15
C LEU A 38 -3.06 -6.94 5.85
N MET A 39 -4.29 -6.81 5.36
CA MET A 39 -5.25 -5.81 5.83
C MET A 39 -6.59 -6.44 6.16
N THR A 40 -7.32 -5.81 7.07
CA THR A 40 -8.76 -6.06 7.17
C THR A 40 -9.50 -5.45 5.98
N ILE A 41 -10.72 -5.92 5.70
CA ILE A 41 -11.59 -5.32 4.67
C ILE A 41 -11.80 -3.81 4.93
N PHE A 42 -11.93 -3.40 6.21
CA PHE A 42 -12.08 -1.99 6.57
C PHE A 42 -10.83 -1.16 6.28
N GLN A 43 -9.64 -1.71 6.53
CA GLN A 43 -8.37 -1.06 6.19
C GLN A 43 -8.20 -0.93 4.67
N ALA A 44 -8.54 -1.97 3.91
CA ALA A 44 -8.51 -1.93 2.44
C ALA A 44 -9.50 -0.89 1.88
N ALA A 45 -10.72 -0.84 2.42
CA ALA A 45 -11.72 0.14 2.02
C ALA A 45 -11.29 1.59 2.34
N LYS A 46 -10.68 1.79 3.52
CA LYS A 46 -10.10 3.09 3.90
C LYS A 46 -8.98 3.50 2.93
N MET A 47 -8.05 2.60 2.63
CA MET A 47 -6.96 2.85 1.68
C MET A 47 -7.51 3.24 0.29
N GLY A 48 -8.52 2.51 -0.20
CA GLY A 48 -9.18 2.83 -1.47
C GLY A 48 -9.73 4.25 -1.51
N ARG A 49 -10.32 4.74 -0.41
CA ARG A 49 -10.80 6.14 -0.31
C ARG A 49 -9.66 7.14 -0.26
N GLU A 50 -8.58 6.84 0.47
CA GLU A 50 -7.41 7.72 0.56
C GLU A 50 -6.69 7.87 -0.80
N LEU A 51 -6.67 6.80 -1.61
CA LEU A 51 -6.12 6.83 -2.98
C LEU A 51 -6.96 7.67 -3.96
N GLN A 52 -8.27 7.84 -3.72
CA GLN A 52 -9.12 8.69 -4.55
C GLN A 52 -8.91 10.19 -4.31
N SER A 53 -8.33 10.57 -3.17
CA SER A 53 -8.04 11.98 -2.83
C SER A 53 -6.69 12.08 -2.11
N PRO A 54 -5.57 11.81 -2.81
CA PRO A 54 -4.27 11.73 -2.18
C PRO A 54 -3.79 13.12 -1.75
N GLY A 55 -3.34 13.21 -0.50
CA GLY A 55 -2.62 14.39 -0.01
C GLY A 55 -1.24 14.51 -0.68
N ARG A 56 -0.73 15.74 -0.80
CA ARG A 56 0.63 15.96 -1.30
C ARG A 56 1.65 15.47 -0.27
N ALA A 57 2.60 14.65 -0.72
CA ALA A 57 3.73 14.20 0.09
C ALA A 57 5.04 14.57 -0.62
N GLN A 58 6.07 14.92 0.15
CA GLN A 58 7.42 15.03 -0.40
C GLN A 58 7.99 13.63 -0.58
N LEU A 59 8.43 13.30 -1.80
CA LEU A 59 9.23 12.11 -2.03
C LEU A 59 10.55 12.29 -1.29
N SER A 60 10.88 11.35 -0.40
CA SER A 60 12.23 11.30 0.16
C SER A 60 13.17 10.89 -0.95
N THR A 61 14.01 11.82 -1.42
CA THR A 61 15.18 11.51 -2.23
C THR A 61 16.07 10.58 -1.40
N LEU A 62 16.46 9.44 -1.97
CA LEU A 62 17.51 8.59 -1.41
C LEU A 62 18.84 9.37 -1.36
#